data_AF-A0A820PCS4-F1
#
_entry.id   AF-A0A820PCS4-F1
#
_cell.length_a   1.000
_cell.length_b   1.000
_cell.length_c   1.000
_cell.angle_alpha   90.00
_cell.angle_beta   90.00
_cell.angle_gamma   90.00
#
_symmetry.space_group_name_H-M   'P 1'
#
loop_
_entity.id
_entity.type
_entity.pdbx_description
1 polymer ?
#
loop_
_entity_poly.entity_id
_entity_poly.type
_entity_poly.pdbx_seq_one_letter_code
_entity_poly.pdbx_strand_id
1 'polypeptide(L)'
;MNRSIVNIMNLPGEINLIIWNKLNKIDALYSFLNVNRRFDKLIRDKIYTCSIELIKTNFEEEDNCSLSDQILDRFCLDILPQIHYIVEQLILESFSMERILYAGDYPRLCKLTLINLTQEVAMRDILHLKYFSLTSYNRAKKYNSHVVPLLRRMIYLEQLTLCLTVTNRSTFVDGILLNNEILDHMPQLQTFNFNIITRTNITTYVNKQLYEDTRFTFFNGKFHQVEFYLDQYPDGMARSHIYSLPYKMNVMHDISNNFPGGYLQIHKRRNYKTLHEAKMNNQMSSVIVFPHLDICFGNIDIVEQLLVDTNTLLPRLIDLPISYSYIEEVTEIFTREATRRNCANIKQFHLYFSKENV
;
A
#
# COMPACT_ATOMS: atom_id res chain seq x y z
N MET A 1 31.67 29.65 -23.83
CA MET A 1 30.20 29.58 -23.79
C MET A 1 29.73 30.15 -22.45
N ASN A 2 29.07 31.32 -22.44
CA ASN A 2 28.47 31.87 -21.22
C ASN A 2 27.21 31.08 -20.90
N ARG A 3 27.24 30.26 -19.85
CA ARG A 3 26.01 29.67 -19.30
C ARG A 3 25.23 30.79 -18.62
N SER A 4 24.08 31.17 -19.18
CA SER A 4 23.17 32.07 -18.48
C SER A 4 22.63 31.34 -17.25
N ILE A 5 22.86 31.92 -16.07
CA ILE A 5 22.27 31.44 -14.82
C ILE A 5 20.84 31.95 -14.82
N VAL A 6 19.89 31.08 -15.15
CA VAL A 6 18.46 31.41 -15.03
C VAL A 6 18.10 31.40 -13.55
N ASN A 7 17.80 32.58 -13.00
CA ASN A 7 17.29 32.68 -11.64
C ASN A 7 15.84 32.17 -11.61
N ILE A 8 15.55 31.19 -10.77
CA ILE A 8 14.20 30.63 -10.58
C ILE A 8 13.17 31.71 -10.20
N MET A 9 13.64 32.77 -9.54
CA MET A 9 12.82 33.93 -9.18
C MET A 9 12.34 34.76 -10.37
N ASN A 10 12.92 34.56 -11.56
CA ASN A 10 12.51 35.27 -12.77
C ASN A 10 11.50 34.47 -13.60
N LEU A 11 11.22 33.21 -13.26
CA LEU A 11 10.25 32.40 -13.97
C LEU A 11 8.81 32.87 -13.66
N PRO A 12 7.84 32.64 -14.57
CA PRO A 12 6.41 32.84 -14.28
C PRO A 12 5.94 31.98 -13.10
N GLY A 13 4.87 32.42 -12.42
CA GLY A 13 4.35 31.73 -11.23
C GLY A 13 3.91 30.30 -11.54
N GLU A 14 3.32 30.09 -12.71
CA GLU A 14 2.83 28.81 -13.22
C GLU A 14 3.98 27.82 -13.44
N ILE A 15 5.10 28.30 -13.99
CA ILE A 15 6.30 27.47 -14.19
C ILE A 15 6.91 27.08 -12.84
N ASN A 16 6.97 28.01 -11.89
CA ASN A 16 7.43 27.70 -10.53
C ASN A 16 6.56 26.66 -9.84
N LEU A 17 5.22 26.77 -9.96
CA LEU A 17 4.30 25.75 -9.42
C LEU A 17 4.53 24.37 -10.05
N ILE A 18 4.77 24.31 -11.37
CA ILE A 18 5.08 23.05 -12.07
C ILE A 18 6.40 22.44 -11.55
N ILE A 19 7.44 23.26 -11.38
CA ILE A 19 8.73 22.80 -10.84
C ILE A 19 8.53 22.28 -9.41
N TRP A 20 7.80 23.02 -8.59
CA TRP A 20 7.60 22.71 -7.18
C TRP A 20 6.73 21.48 -6.96
N ASN A 21 5.72 21.26 -7.79
CA ASN A 21 4.93 20.03 -7.76
C ASN A 21 5.75 18.76 -8.05
N LYS A 22 6.99 18.91 -8.54
CA LYS A 22 7.94 17.79 -8.71
C LYS A 22 8.93 17.64 -7.56
N LEU A 23 8.99 18.61 -6.64
CA LEU A 23 9.85 18.53 -5.47
C LEU A 23 9.16 17.75 -4.35
N ASN A 24 9.95 17.18 -3.45
CA ASN A 24 9.41 16.67 -2.20
C ASN A 24 8.75 17.83 -1.45
N LYS A 25 7.45 17.67 -1.13
CA LYS A 25 6.65 18.74 -0.53
C LYS A 25 7.19 19.18 0.81
N ILE A 26 7.68 18.24 1.62
CA ILE A 26 8.23 18.51 2.95
C ILE A 26 9.46 19.38 2.82
N ASP A 27 10.40 18.98 1.97
CA ASP A 27 11.66 19.71 1.78
C ASP A 27 11.42 21.11 1.25
N ALA A 28 10.51 21.27 0.29
CA ALA A 28 10.17 22.57 -0.26
C ALA A 28 9.44 23.47 0.75
N LEU A 29 8.45 22.96 1.49
CA LEU A 29 7.77 23.73 2.54
C LEU A 29 8.74 24.13 3.65
N TYR A 30 9.60 23.22 4.07
CA TYR A 30 10.62 23.45 5.10
C TYR A 30 11.68 24.46 4.64
N SER A 31 12.12 24.37 3.39
CA SER A 31 13.24 25.17 2.87
C SER A 31 12.83 26.56 2.41
N PHE A 32 11.60 26.74 1.91
CA PHE A 32 11.21 28.00 1.27
C PHE A 32 10.41 28.95 2.15
N LEU A 33 9.84 28.47 3.27
CA LEU A 33 9.08 29.32 4.18
C LEU A 33 9.96 30.43 4.76
N ASN A 34 9.49 31.68 4.67
CA ASN A 34 10.15 32.90 5.15
C ASN A 34 11.48 33.23 4.44
N VAL A 35 11.84 32.50 3.37
CA VAL A 35 13.03 32.82 2.57
C VAL A 35 12.74 33.97 1.60
N ASN A 36 11.55 33.99 1.01
CA ASN A 36 11.15 35.02 0.06
C ASN A 36 9.63 35.18 0.01
N ARG A 37 9.16 36.44 0.01
CA ARG A 37 7.71 36.74 -0.08
C ARG A 37 7.01 36.09 -1.27
N ARG A 38 7.70 35.95 -2.41
CA ARG A 38 7.14 35.28 -3.60
C ARG A 38 6.97 33.78 -3.35
N PHE A 39 7.90 33.17 -2.62
CA PHE A 39 7.80 31.77 -2.22
C PHE A 39 6.72 31.55 -1.17
N ASP A 40 6.58 32.46 -0.20
CA ASP A 40 5.51 32.38 0.80
C ASP A 40 4.13 32.40 0.14
N LYS A 41 3.95 33.22 -0.91
CA LYS A 41 2.71 33.25 -1.69
C LYS A 41 2.43 31.91 -2.37
N LEU A 42 3.45 31.27 -2.92
CA LEU A 42 3.32 29.98 -3.60
C LEU A 42 3.08 28.83 -2.60
N ILE A 43 3.69 28.87 -1.41
CA ILE A 43 3.43 27.91 -0.33
C ILE A 43 1.96 27.98 0.11
N ARG A 44 1.36 29.17 0.13
CA ARG A 44 -0.06 29.34 0.46
C ARG A 44 -1.00 29.03 -0.71
N ASP A 45 -0.48 28.64 -1.86
CA ASP A 45 -1.30 28.30 -3.01
C ASP A 45 -2.01 26.96 -2.76
N LYS A 46 -3.33 26.96 -3.01
CA LYS A 46 -4.18 25.78 -2.80
C LYS A 46 -3.70 24.57 -3.61
N ILE A 47 -3.16 24.76 -4.81
CA ILE A 47 -2.68 23.67 -5.66
C ILE A 47 -1.58 22.88 -4.95
N TYR A 48 -0.74 23.57 -4.19
CA TYR A 48 0.42 22.97 -3.54
C TYR A 48 0.06 22.35 -2.17
N THR A 49 -0.78 23.04 -1.38
CA THR A 49 -1.01 22.72 0.03
C THR A 49 -2.38 22.12 0.35
N CYS A 50 -3.29 21.95 -0.61
CA CYS A 50 -4.54 21.24 -0.35
C CYS A 50 -4.32 19.78 0.08
N SER A 51 -3.19 19.18 -0.30
CA SER A 51 -2.78 17.84 0.09
C SER A 51 -1.36 17.89 0.63
N ILE A 52 -1.20 17.61 1.92
CA ILE A 52 0.09 17.57 2.60
C ILE A 52 0.43 16.12 2.93
N GLU A 53 1.63 15.73 2.55
CA GLU A 53 2.20 14.42 2.81
C GLU A 53 3.39 14.59 3.75
N LEU A 54 3.25 14.08 4.98
CA LEU A 54 4.25 14.11 6.04
C LEU A 54 4.68 12.68 6.36
N ILE A 55 5.21 12.02 5.33
CA ILE A 55 5.79 10.69 5.41
C ILE A 55 7.21 10.77 4.87
N LYS A 56 8.11 9.91 5.35
CA LYS A 56 9.43 9.79 4.76
C LYS A 56 9.34 8.97 3.47
N THR A 57 9.93 9.47 2.38
CA THR A 57 9.85 8.84 1.05
C THR A 57 10.75 7.61 0.88
N ASN A 58 11.66 7.36 1.83
CA ASN A 58 12.67 6.31 1.68
C ASN A 58 12.21 5.03 2.40
N PHE A 59 11.55 4.15 1.64
CA PHE A 59 11.17 2.80 2.08
C PHE A 59 12.35 1.81 2.10
N GLU A 60 13.55 2.24 1.71
CA GLU A 60 14.70 1.34 1.52
C GLU A 60 15.37 0.90 2.83
N GLU A 61 15.08 1.55 3.95
CA GLU A 61 15.62 1.17 5.26
C GLU A 61 14.49 0.70 6.19
N GLU A 62 14.48 -0.59 6.52
CA GLU A 62 13.52 -1.23 7.44
C GLU A 62 13.54 -0.64 8.87
N ASP A 63 14.50 0.23 9.19
CA ASP A 63 14.68 0.81 10.51
C ASP A 63 13.95 2.15 10.65
N ASN A 64 12.78 2.13 11.31
CA ASN A 64 12.12 3.25 12.01
C ASN A 64 12.41 4.66 11.47
N CYS A 65 12.22 4.84 10.18
CA CYS A 65 12.65 6.03 9.49
C CYS A 65 11.53 7.09 9.49
N SER A 66 11.22 7.61 10.68
CA SER A 66 10.29 8.72 10.87
C SER A 66 10.87 10.06 10.43
N LEU A 67 10.01 11.04 10.12
CA LEU A 67 10.42 12.44 10.13
C LEU A 67 11.04 12.81 11.48
N SER A 68 12.11 13.60 11.46
CA SER A 68 12.76 14.05 12.69
C SER A 68 11.83 14.98 13.47
N ASP A 69 11.92 14.97 14.80
CA ASP A 69 11.13 15.84 15.65
C ASP A 69 11.31 17.32 15.31
N GLN A 70 12.52 17.71 14.90
CA GLN A 70 12.81 19.08 14.46
C GLN A 70 12.02 19.49 13.21
N ILE A 71 11.86 18.57 12.24
CA ILE A 71 11.05 18.84 11.05
C ILE A 71 9.58 18.96 11.47
N LEU A 72 9.09 18.03 12.29
CA LEU A 72 7.71 18.05 12.77
C LEU A 72 7.39 19.30 13.59
N ASP A 73 8.27 19.70 14.51
CA ASP A 73 8.10 20.90 15.32
C ASP A 73 7.99 22.14 14.43
N ARG A 74 8.88 22.28 13.45
CA ARG A 74 8.81 23.39 12.51
C ARG A 74 7.51 23.38 11.71
N PHE A 75 7.03 22.19 11.30
CA PHE A 75 5.76 22.07 10.62
C PHE A 75 4.58 22.50 11.50
N CYS A 76 4.53 22.00 12.74
CA CYS A 76 3.47 22.32 13.68
C CYS A 76 3.46 23.79 14.11
N LEU A 77 4.64 24.39 14.32
CA LEU A 77 4.76 25.73 14.89
C LEU A 77 4.77 26.83 13.82
N ASP A 78 5.40 26.58 12.66
CA ASP A 78 5.62 27.64 11.67
C ASP A 78 4.78 27.48 10.41
N ILE A 79 4.61 26.26 9.90
CA ILE A 79 4.02 26.01 8.57
C ILE A 79 2.51 25.84 8.67
N LEU A 80 2.04 24.86 9.46
CA LEU A 80 0.63 24.50 9.55
C LEU A 80 -0.27 25.65 9.99
N PRO A 81 0.10 26.52 10.95
CA PRO A 81 -0.69 27.69 11.31
C PRO A 81 -0.95 28.65 10.14
N GLN A 82 -0.14 28.60 9.08
CA GLN A 82 -0.31 29.45 7.89
C GLN A 82 -1.16 28.83 6.80
N ILE A 83 -1.40 27.51 6.82
CA ILE A 83 -2.02 26.78 5.71
C ILE A 83 -3.15 25.83 6.14
N HIS A 84 -3.37 25.57 7.44
CA HIS A 84 -4.35 24.59 7.92
C HIS A 84 -5.76 24.75 7.33
N TYR A 85 -6.21 25.99 7.11
CA TYR A 85 -7.54 26.31 6.58
C TYR A 85 -7.76 25.94 5.10
N ILE A 86 -6.69 25.65 4.34
CA ILE A 86 -6.78 25.18 2.95
C ILE A 86 -6.48 23.70 2.79
N VAL A 87 -6.01 23.02 3.83
CA VAL A 87 -5.70 21.59 3.78
C VAL A 87 -6.99 20.78 3.70
N GLU A 88 -7.13 20.02 2.62
CA GLU A 88 -8.26 19.11 2.37
C GLU A 88 -7.86 17.64 2.59
N GLN A 89 -6.57 17.34 2.42
CA GLN A 89 -6.00 16.00 2.59
C GLN A 89 -4.71 16.02 3.42
N LEU A 90 -4.63 15.10 4.38
CA LEU A 90 -3.40 14.78 5.12
C LEU A 90 -2.99 13.32 4.91
N ILE A 91 -1.71 13.08 4.65
CA ILE A 91 -1.08 11.75 4.62
C ILE A 91 0.02 11.74 5.68
N LEU A 92 -0.17 10.98 6.75
CA LEU A 92 0.64 11.05 7.97
C LEU A 92 1.13 9.67 8.39
N GLU A 93 2.31 9.63 9.01
CA GLU A 93 2.72 8.49 9.83
C GLU A 93 2.01 8.54 11.19
N SER A 94 1.70 7.38 11.77
CA SER A 94 0.87 7.34 12.98
C SER A 94 1.48 8.05 14.21
N PHE A 95 2.80 8.10 14.33
CA PHE A 95 3.48 8.76 15.46
C PHE A 95 3.44 10.29 15.37
N SER A 96 3.38 10.87 14.17
CA SER A 96 3.32 12.33 13.98
C SER A 96 1.90 12.85 14.01
N MET A 97 0.93 11.96 13.82
CA MET A 97 -0.46 12.30 13.61
C MET A 97 -1.04 13.19 14.72
N GLU A 98 -0.85 12.82 15.98
CA GLU A 98 -1.43 13.57 17.11
C GLU A 98 -0.90 15.02 17.14
N ARG A 99 0.42 15.19 16.99
CA ARG A 99 1.06 16.52 16.95
C ARG A 99 0.55 17.37 15.80
N ILE A 100 0.42 16.78 14.61
CA ILE A 100 -0.05 17.49 13.41
C ILE A 100 -1.51 17.90 13.57
N LEU A 101 -2.37 16.99 14.02
CA LEU A 101 -3.79 17.27 14.17
C LEU A 101 -4.09 18.27 15.29
N TYR A 102 -3.24 18.35 16.33
CA TYR A 102 -3.34 19.39 17.35
C TYR A 102 -2.71 20.74 16.96
N ALA A 103 -1.91 20.79 15.89
CA ALA A 103 -1.24 22.02 15.47
C ALA A 103 -2.18 23.05 14.81
N GLY A 104 -3.39 22.65 14.42
CA GLY A 104 -4.36 23.56 13.82
C GLY A 104 -5.76 22.99 13.76
N ASP A 105 -6.74 23.88 13.55
CA ASP A 105 -8.11 23.48 13.22
C ASP A 105 -8.20 23.25 11.71
N TYR A 106 -8.63 22.10 11.25
CA TYR A 106 -8.65 21.77 9.82
C TYR A 106 -10.08 21.79 9.26
N PRO A 107 -10.71 22.96 9.05
CA PRO A 107 -12.13 23.05 8.70
C PRO A 107 -12.48 22.45 7.33
N ARG A 108 -11.47 22.24 6.47
CA ARG A 108 -11.63 21.66 5.13
C ARG A 108 -11.12 20.23 5.01
N LEU A 109 -10.54 19.67 6.07
CA LEU A 109 -9.98 18.33 6.04
C LEU A 109 -11.11 17.31 5.87
N CYS A 110 -11.17 16.73 4.67
CA CYS A 110 -12.15 15.72 4.35
C CYS A 110 -11.50 14.34 4.18
N LYS A 111 -10.17 14.30 3.94
CA LYS A 111 -9.42 13.07 3.68
C LYS A 111 -8.21 12.92 4.59
N LEU A 112 -8.14 11.80 5.30
CA LEU A 112 -6.97 11.43 6.11
C LEU A 112 -6.44 10.07 5.67
N THR A 113 -5.12 9.98 5.46
CA THR A 113 -4.40 8.72 5.21
C THR A 113 -3.40 8.51 6.33
N LEU A 114 -3.48 7.38 7.03
CA LEU A 114 -2.51 7.01 8.06
C LEU A 114 -1.63 5.87 7.57
N ILE A 115 -0.32 5.99 7.84
CA ILE A 115 0.68 4.97 7.55
C ILE A 115 1.20 4.38 8.86
N ASN A 116 1.26 3.04 8.91
CA ASN A 116 1.84 2.23 9.99
C ASN A 116 1.31 2.58 11.38
N LEU A 117 0.07 2.20 11.69
CA LEU A 117 -0.56 2.45 13.01
C LEU A 117 0.10 1.61 14.11
N THR A 118 0.92 2.24 14.97
CA THR A 118 1.69 1.55 16.03
C THR A 118 1.07 1.66 17.42
N GLN A 119 0.31 2.73 17.68
CA GLN A 119 -0.29 3.05 18.96
C GLN A 119 -1.77 3.41 18.84
N GLU A 120 -2.49 3.32 19.96
CA GLU A 120 -3.87 3.77 20.00
C GLU A 120 -3.89 5.28 19.82
N VAL A 121 -4.77 5.73 18.96
CA VAL A 121 -4.82 7.13 18.58
C VAL A 121 -6.04 7.80 19.20
N ALA A 122 -5.82 8.90 19.92
CA ALA A 122 -6.87 9.77 20.43
C ALA A 122 -7.44 10.66 19.30
N MET A 123 -8.29 10.10 18.43
CA MET A 123 -9.06 10.88 17.45
C MET A 123 -10.32 11.48 18.11
N ARG A 124 -10.16 12.47 18.98
CA ARG A 124 -11.33 13.15 19.57
C ARG A 124 -11.96 14.16 18.60
N ASP A 125 -11.15 14.78 17.73
CA ASP A 125 -11.56 16.02 17.06
C ASP A 125 -11.78 15.90 15.54
N ILE A 126 -11.65 14.71 14.94
CA ILE A 126 -11.80 14.52 13.47
C ILE A 126 -12.94 13.57 13.11
N LEU A 127 -14.08 13.78 13.75
CA LEU A 127 -15.28 12.97 13.52
C LEU A 127 -15.94 13.25 12.17
N HIS A 128 -15.61 14.35 11.49
CA HIS A 128 -16.28 14.78 10.25
C HIS A 128 -15.60 14.34 8.95
N LEU A 129 -14.62 13.42 9.02
CA LEU A 129 -13.98 12.89 7.80
C LEU A 129 -14.99 12.17 6.92
N LYS A 130 -14.93 12.46 5.62
CA LYS A 130 -15.66 11.74 4.58
C LYS A 130 -14.85 10.59 3.99
N TYR A 131 -13.53 10.76 3.95
CA TYR A 131 -12.60 9.82 3.34
C TYR A 131 -11.51 9.43 4.35
N PHE A 132 -11.33 8.14 4.55
CA PHE A 132 -10.24 7.63 5.38
C PHE A 132 -9.51 6.50 4.67
N SER A 133 -8.19 6.51 4.78
CA SER A 133 -7.32 5.45 4.30
C SER A 133 -6.37 5.05 5.41
N LEU A 134 -6.19 3.75 5.62
CA LEU A 134 -5.21 3.21 6.55
C LEU A 134 -4.35 2.18 5.84
N THR A 135 -3.06 2.43 5.81
CA THR A 135 -2.06 1.52 5.25
C THR A 135 -1.08 1.11 6.34
N SER A 136 -1.00 -0.17 6.65
CA SER A 136 -0.07 -0.73 7.63
C SER A 136 0.77 -1.80 6.97
N TYR A 137 1.96 -1.41 6.52
CA TYR A 137 2.99 -2.31 5.99
C TYR A 137 3.64 -3.08 7.14
N ASN A 138 3.88 -2.38 8.25
CA ASN A 138 4.32 -3.02 9.48
C ASN A 138 3.17 -3.86 10.05
N ARG A 139 3.48 -5.13 10.32
CA ARG A 139 2.55 -6.13 10.89
C ARG A 139 1.69 -5.48 11.98
N ALA A 140 0.41 -5.27 11.70
CA ALA A 140 -0.59 -4.74 12.61
C ALA A 140 -0.91 -5.79 13.69
N LYS A 141 0.02 -5.97 14.64
CA LYS A 141 -0.11 -6.87 15.79
C LYS A 141 -1.29 -6.48 16.71
N LYS A 142 -1.85 -5.29 16.50
CA LYS A 142 -2.85 -4.66 17.37
C LYS A 142 -4.13 -4.27 16.63
N TYR A 143 -4.53 -5.06 15.63
CA TYR A 143 -5.76 -4.82 14.86
C TYR A 143 -6.98 -4.60 15.79
N ASN A 144 -7.23 -5.51 16.73
CA ASN A 144 -8.38 -5.43 17.64
C ASN A 144 -8.34 -4.24 18.59
N SER A 145 -7.15 -3.86 19.05
CA SER A 145 -7.02 -2.81 20.07
C SER A 145 -6.78 -1.42 19.47
N HIS A 146 -6.37 -1.30 18.21
CA HIS A 146 -5.98 0.00 17.61
C HIS A 146 -6.80 0.31 16.37
N VAL A 147 -6.92 -0.63 15.43
CA VAL A 147 -7.60 -0.41 14.15
C VAL A 147 -9.12 -0.38 14.36
N VAL A 148 -9.68 -1.41 14.99
CA VAL A 148 -11.15 -1.51 15.17
C VAL A 148 -11.72 -0.35 15.99
N PRO A 149 -11.15 0.05 17.16
CA PRO A 149 -11.68 1.16 17.94
C PRO A 149 -11.55 2.51 17.23
N LEU A 150 -10.50 2.69 16.40
CA LEU A 150 -10.35 3.87 15.55
C LEU A 150 -11.47 3.94 14.52
N LEU A 151 -11.67 2.88 13.74
CA LEU A 151 -12.66 2.84 12.68
C LEU A 151 -14.09 2.99 13.21
N ARG A 152 -14.43 2.37 14.35
CA ARG A 152 -15.76 2.49 14.98
C ARG A 152 -16.15 3.92 15.37
N ARG A 153 -15.18 4.82 15.56
CA ARG A 153 -15.45 6.23 15.86
C ARG A 153 -15.77 7.05 14.60
N MET A 154 -15.48 6.54 13.42
CA MET A 154 -15.60 7.27 12.15
C MET A 154 -16.95 7.00 11.47
N ILE A 155 -18.04 7.28 12.19
CA ILE A 155 -19.42 6.92 11.79
C ILE A 155 -19.94 7.67 10.55
N TYR A 156 -19.30 8.78 10.18
CA TYR A 156 -19.68 9.64 9.06
C TYR A 156 -18.87 9.36 7.78
N LEU A 157 -18.03 8.31 7.77
CA LEU A 157 -17.25 7.98 6.58
C LEU A 157 -18.14 7.57 5.41
N GLU A 158 -17.91 8.21 4.28
CA GLU A 158 -18.51 7.86 2.99
C GLU A 158 -17.60 6.87 2.23
N GLN A 159 -16.27 6.97 2.44
CA GLN A 159 -15.29 6.11 1.80
C GLN A 159 -14.19 5.64 2.75
N LEU A 160 -13.92 4.34 2.71
CA LEU A 160 -12.88 3.68 3.50
C LEU A 160 -11.96 2.88 2.59
N THR A 161 -10.65 3.07 2.75
CA THR A 161 -9.63 2.22 2.12
C THR A 161 -8.73 1.60 3.19
N LEU A 162 -8.62 0.27 3.21
CA LEU A 162 -7.77 -0.46 4.16
C LEU A 162 -6.72 -1.29 3.43
N CYS A 163 -5.44 -1.08 3.72
CA CYS A 163 -4.34 -1.93 3.27
C CYS A 163 -3.58 -2.42 4.50
N LEU A 164 -3.83 -3.64 4.95
CA LEU A 164 -3.40 -4.11 6.27
C LEU A 164 -2.71 -5.47 6.18
N THR A 165 -1.55 -5.59 6.83
CA THR A 165 -1.01 -6.91 7.20
C THR A 165 -1.22 -7.15 8.68
N VAL A 166 -2.17 -8.02 9.04
CA VAL A 166 -2.53 -8.39 10.40
C VAL A 166 -1.81 -9.66 10.81
N THR A 167 -1.22 -9.67 12.00
CA THR A 167 -0.54 -10.86 12.56
C THR A 167 -0.94 -11.07 14.01
N ASN A 168 -0.59 -12.22 14.58
CA ASN A 168 -0.84 -12.55 16.00
C ASN A 168 -2.32 -12.59 16.38
N ARG A 169 -3.20 -12.99 15.46
CA ARG A 169 -4.59 -13.31 15.76
C ARG A 169 -4.77 -14.82 15.89
N SER A 170 -5.77 -15.24 16.65
CA SER A 170 -6.24 -16.64 16.66
C SER A 170 -7.10 -16.98 15.45
N THR A 171 -7.70 -15.98 14.79
CA THR A 171 -8.60 -16.15 13.63
C THR A 171 -8.22 -15.23 12.48
N PHE A 172 -8.60 -15.61 11.26
CA PHE A 172 -8.51 -14.75 10.11
C PHE A 172 -9.46 -13.55 10.22
N VAL A 173 -9.11 -12.45 9.55
CA VAL A 173 -10.06 -11.39 9.25
C VAL A 173 -10.86 -11.88 8.04
N ASP A 174 -12.11 -12.28 8.28
CA ASP A 174 -13.05 -12.74 7.25
C ASP A 174 -14.18 -11.73 7.00
N GLY A 175 -15.15 -12.10 6.15
CA GLY A 175 -16.26 -11.22 5.78
C GLY A 175 -17.20 -10.94 6.95
N ILE A 176 -17.46 -11.95 7.80
CA ILE A 176 -18.28 -11.80 9.01
C ILE A 176 -17.61 -10.82 9.96
N LEU A 177 -16.32 -11.00 10.20
CA LEU A 177 -15.56 -10.18 11.14
C LEU A 177 -15.48 -8.74 10.66
N LEU A 178 -15.19 -8.51 9.38
CA LEU A 178 -15.23 -7.17 8.79
C LEU A 178 -16.62 -6.54 8.93
N ASN A 179 -17.68 -7.30 8.69
CA ASN A 179 -19.03 -6.79 8.80
C ASN A 179 -19.34 -6.36 10.25
N ASN A 180 -19.13 -7.26 11.21
CA ASN A 180 -19.46 -7.05 12.60
C ASN A 180 -18.57 -6.00 13.29
N GLU A 181 -17.28 -5.95 12.94
CA GLU A 181 -16.33 -5.07 13.62
C GLU A 181 -16.24 -3.67 13.02
N ILE A 182 -16.49 -3.53 11.71
CA ILE A 182 -16.29 -2.29 10.96
C ILE A 182 -17.58 -1.85 10.28
N LEU A 183 -18.15 -2.65 9.38
CA LEU A 183 -19.19 -2.18 8.45
C LEU A 183 -20.52 -1.86 9.14
N ASP A 184 -20.92 -2.66 10.12
CA ASP A 184 -22.15 -2.44 10.89
C ASP A 184 -22.12 -1.11 11.67
N HIS A 185 -20.92 -0.56 11.90
CA HIS A 185 -20.71 0.72 12.59
C HIS A 185 -20.58 1.91 11.64
N MET A 186 -20.64 1.71 10.31
CA MET A 186 -20.45 2.76 9.31
C MET A 186 -21.65 2.87 8.36
N PRO A 187 -22.80 3.37 8.83
CA PRO A 187 -24.04 3.39 8.04
C PRO A 187 -23.97 4.28 6.79
N GLN A 188 -23.05 5.25 6.75
CA GLN A 188 -22.87 6.18 5.62
C GLN A 188 -21.87 5.66 4.58
N LEU A 189 -21.24 4.51 4.81
CA LEU A 189 -20.18 4.00 3.96
C LEU A 189 -20.75 3.56 2.60
N GLN A 190 -20.35 4.27 1.55
CA GLN A 190 -20.74 4.00 0.17
C GLN A 190 -19.69 3.18 -0.56
N THR A 191 -18.40 3.45 -0.27
CA THR A 191 -17.28 2.77 -0.91
C THR A 191 -16.36 2.16 0.14
N PHE A 192 -16.13 0.86 0.02
CA PHE A 192 -15.15 0.16 0.83
C PHE A 192 -14.16 -0.58 -0.07
N ASN A 193 -12.91 -0.12 -0.10
CA ASN A 193 -11.82 -0.83 -0.78
C ASN A 193 -10.91 -1.43 0.29
N PHE A 194 -10.50 -2.68 0.13
CA PHE A 194 -9.58 -3.29 1.08
C PHE A 194 -8.60 -4.27 0.43
N ASN A 195 -7.45 -4.41 1.07
CA ASN A 195 -6.41 -5.38 0.84
C ASN A 195 -5.90 -5.80 2.23
N ILE A 196 -6.37 -6.94 2.73
CA ILE A 196 -6.09 -7.39 4.09
C ILE A 196 -5.45 -8.76 4.03
N ILE A 197 -4.23 -8.82 4.56
CA ILE A 197 -3.46 -10.04 4.74
C ILE A 197 -3.51 -10.39 6.21
N THR A 198 -3.95 -11.60 6.56
CA THR A 198 -3.90 -12.09 7.95
C THR A 198 -2.99 -13.30 8.04
N ARG A 199 -1.97 -13.24 8.91
CA ARG A 199 -1.09 -14.38 9.23
C ARG A 199 -1.39 -14.85 10.65
N THR A 200 -1.64 -16.15 10.80
CA THR A 200 -1.94 -16.78 12.09
C THR A 200 -1.28 -18.15 12.21
N ASN A 201 -0.94 -18.54 13.44
CA ASN A 201 -0.60 -19.90 13.79
C ASN A 201 -1.88 -20.69 13.93
N ILE A 202 -2.16 -21.59 12.99
CA ILE A 202 -3.33 -22.45 13.11
C ILE A 202 -2.84 -23.81 13.57
N THR A 203 -3.02 -24.07 14.86
CA THR A 203 -2.66 -25.36 15.47
C THR A 203 -3.54 -26.50 14.96
N THR A 204 -4.70 -26.19 14.38
CA THR A 204 -5.64 -27.15 13.78
C THR A 204 -5.63 -27.02 12.27
N TYR A 205 -5.49 -28.12 11.55
CA TYR A 205 -5.55 -28.13 10.09
C TYR A 205 -6.77 -27.35 9.59
N VAL A 206 -6.56 -26.30 8.79
CA VAL A 206 -7.68 -25.57 8.17
C VAL A 206 -8.35 -26.54 7.20
N ASN A 207 -9.49 -27.08 7.62
CA ASN A 207 -10.27 -27.98 6.79
C ASN A 207 -10.79 -27.20 5.57
N LYS A 208 -10.88 -27.87 4.41
CA LYS A 208 -11.44 -27.34 3.16
C LYS A 208 -12.84 -26.73 3.37
N GLN A 209 -13.59 -27.22 4.35
CA GLN A 209 -14.87 -26.63 4.75
C GLN A 209 -14.74 -25.17 5.22
N LEU A 210 -13.73 -24.85 6.04
CA LEU A 210 -13.49 -23.47 6.50
C LEU A 210 -13.13 -22.55 5.32
N TYR A 211 -12.48 -23.08 4.28
CA TYR A 211 -12.18 -22.33 3.05
C TYR A 211 -13.46 -21.94 2.32
N GLU A 212 -14.37 -22.89 2.09
CA GLU A 212 -15.64 -22.61 1.43
C GLU A 212 -16.51 -21.70 2.29
N ASP A 213 -16.62 -21.97 3.59
CA ASP A 213 -17.41 -21.16 4.52
C ASP A 213 -16.90 -19.71 4.54
N THR A 214 -15.58 -19.51 4.66
CA THR A 214 -14.95 -18.17 4.61
C THR A 214 -15.29 -17.48 3.29
N ARG A 215 -15.18 -18.19 2.15
CA ARG A 215 -15.52 -17.66 0.84
C ARG A 215 -17.00 -17.27 0.74
N PHE A 216 -17.91 -18.09 1.27
CA PHE A 216 -19.36 -17.83 1.28
C PHE A 216 -19.72 -16.59 2.10
N THR A 217 -19.01 -16.31 3.19
CA THR A 217 -19.28 -15.11 4.01
C THR A 217 -19.08 -13.81 3.26
N PHE A 218 -18.18 -13.79 2.26
CA PHE A 218 -17.95 -12.59 1.45
C PHE A 218 -19.02 -12.38 0.38
N PHE A 219 -19.55 -13.46 -0.20
CA PHE A 219 -20.53 -13.36 -1.29
C PHE A 219 -21.91 -12.88 -0.83
N ASN A 220 -22.27 -13.09 0.43
CA ASN A 220 -23.57 -12.72 0.98
C ASN A 220 -23.62 -11.29 1.57
N GLY A 221 -22.50 -10.56 1.55
CA GLY A 221 -22.40 -9.20 2.08
C GLY A 221 -22.80 -8.10 1.08
N LYS A 222 -22.92 -6.86 1.56
CA LYS A 222 -23.19 -5.67 0.70
C LYS A 222 -22.15 -5.45 -0.41
N PHE A 223 -20.94 -5.99 -0.27
CA PHE A 223 -19.81 -5.76 -1.17
C PHE A 223 -19.50 -7.06 -1.94
N HIS A 224 -20.16 -7.22 -3.09
CA HIS A 224 -20.19 -8.49 -3.84
C HIS A 224 -18.93 -8.81 -4.64
N GLN A 225 -17.96 -7.88 -4.69
CA GLN A 225 -16.75 -8.00 -5.51
C GLN A 225 -15.53 -8.13 -4.59
N VAL A 226 -15.27 -9.34 -4.13
CA VAL A 226 -14.14 -9.69 -3.25
C VAL A 226 -13.45 -10.92 -3.81
N GLU A 227 -12.13 -10.92 -3.76
CA GLU A 227 -11.30 -12.08 -4.02
C GLU A 227 -10.55 -12.50 -2.76
N PHE A 228 -10.25 -13.79 -2.69
CA PHE A 228 -9.66 -14.43 -1.52
C PHE A 228 -8.78 -15.60 -1.93
N TYR A 229 -7.65 -15.74 -1.25
CA TYR A 229 -6.87 -16.98 -1.27
C TYR A 229 -6.20 -17.25 0.07
N LEU A 230 -5.89 -18.53 0.29
CA LEU A 230 -5.32 -19.05 1.52
C LEU A 230 -4.02 -19.79 1.23
N ASP A 231 -2.99 -19.50 2.01
CA ASP A 231 -1.74 -20.26 2.03
C ASP A 231 -1.61 -21.01 3.35
N GLN A 232 -1.19 -22.26 3.26
CA GLN A 232 -0.82 -23.08 4.41
C GLN A 232 0.64 -23.45 4.27
N TYR A 233 1.40 -23.21 5.34
CA TYR A 233 2.82 -23.47 5.40
C TYR A 233 3.10 -24.73 6.24
N PRO A 234 4.18 -25.48 5.96
CA PRO A 234 4.51 -26.72 6.68
C PRO A 234 4.75 -26.54 8.19
N ASP A 235 5.08 -25.32 8.63
CA ASP A 235 5.31 -24.95 10.03
C ASP A 235 4.01 -24.72 10.83
N GLY A 236 2.84 -24.92 10.20
CA GLY A 236 1.53 -24.67 10.82
C GLY A 236 1.10 -23.21 10.76
N MET A 237 1.88 -22.32 10.14
CA MET A 237 1.42 -20.99 9.79
C MET A 237 0.41 -21.06 8.66
N ALA A 238 -0.58 -20.19 8.71
CA ALA A 238 -1.49 -19.97 7.60
C ALA A 238 -1.65 -18.48 7.33
N ARG A 239 -1.86 -18.16 6.06
CA ARG A 239 -2.06 -16.79 5.59
C ARG A 239 -3.32 -16.70 4.75
N SER A 240 -4.21 -15.82 5.17
CA SER A 240 -5.38 -15.39 4.39
C SER A 240 -5.06 -14.08 3.71
N HIS A 241 -5.41 -13.93 2.44
CA HIS A 241 -5.35 -12.66 1.73
C HIS A 241 -6.72 -12.39 1.10
N ILE A 242 -7.37 -11.32 1.56
CA ILE A 242 -8.68 -10.87 1.07
C ILE A 242 -8.56 -9.48 0.47
N TYR A 243 -9.20 -9.22 -0.67
CA TYR A 243 -9.17 -7.89 -1.27
C TYR A 243 -10.41 -7.59 -2.11
N SER A 244 -10.76 -6.31 -2.19
CA SER A 244 -11.89 -5.82 -2.99
C SER A 244 -11.55 -5.75 -4.48
N LEU A 245 -12.53 -6.03 -5.34
CA LEU A 245 -12.50 -5.80 -6.78
C LEU A 245 -13.42 -4.62 -7.17
N PRO A 246 -13.08 -3.84 -8.23
CA PRO A 246 -11.78 -3.84 -8.90
C PRO A 246 -10.67 -3.40 -7.93
N TYR A 247 -9.47 -3.94 -8.12
CA TYR A 247 -8.34 -3.61 -7.25
C TYR A 247 -7.92 -2.14 -7.44
N LYS A 248 -7.89 -1.36 -6.35
CA LYS A 248 -7.63 0.10 -6.40
C LYS A 248 -6.34 0.54 -5.72
N MET A 249 -5.58 -0.39 -5.12
CA MET A 249 -4.31 -0.04 -4.47
C MET A 249 -3.18 -0.06 -5.51
N ASN A 250 -2.14 0.72 -5.25
CA ASN A 250 -0.97 0.78 -6.12
C ASN A 250 -0.08 -0.47 -5.97
N VAL A 251 -0.12 -1.11 -4.80
CA VAL A 251 0.81 -2.19 -4.45
C VAL A 251 0.07 -3.35 -3.79
N MET A 252 0.36 -4.57 -4.25
CA MET A 252 -0.02 -5.81 -3.59
C MET A 252 1.25 -6.49 -3.09
N HIS A 253 1.35 -6.58 -1.78
CA HIS A 253 2.45 -7.26 -1.12
C HIS A 253 2.17 -8.75 -1.01
N ASP A 254 3.24 -9.52 -0.88
CA ASP A 254 3.18 -10.89 -0.39
C ASP A 254 2.29 -11.81 -1.27
N ILE A 255 2.33 -11.68 -2.60
CA ILE A 255 1.55 -12.57 -3.48
C ILE A 255 2.10 -14.00 -3.36
N SER A 256 1.21 -15.01 -3.27
CA SER A 256 1.61 -16.43 -3.37
C SER A 256 1.11 -17.10 -4.63
N ASN A 257 1.55 -18.34 -4.76
CA ASN A 257 1.12 -19.33 -5.73
C ASN A 257 -0.38 -19.65 -5.74
N ASN A 258 -1.16 -19.18 -4.76
CA ASN A 258 -2.62 -19.37 -4.73
C ASN A 258 -3.39 -18.14 -5.21
N PHE A 259 -2.70 -17.09 -5.68
CA PHE A 259 -3.32 -15.87 -6.18
C PHE A 259 -4.16 -16.13 -7.44
N PRO A 260 -5.46 -15.79 -7.45
CA PRO A 260 -6.39 -16.17 -8.53
C PRO A 260 -6.17 -15.39 -9.84
N GLY A 261 -5.38 -14.31 -9.81
CA GLY A 261 -5.08 -13.48 -10.99
C GLY A 261 -3.82 -13.88 -11.76
N GLY A 262 -3.02 -14.82 -11.24
CA GLY A 262 -1.91 -15.41 -11.99
C GLY A 262 -2.40 -16.63 -12.76
N TYR A 263 -1.66 -17.09 -13.77
CA TYR A 263 -1.84 -18.42 -14.40
C TYR A 263 -1.53 -19.59 -13.43
N LEU A 264 -1.71 -19.37 -12.14
CA LEU A 264 -1.26 -20.16 -11.01
C LEU A 264 -2.18 -21.35 -10.76
N GLN A 265 -2.08 -22.35 -11.63
CA GLN A 265 -2.12 -23.74 -11.16
C GLN A 265 -0.69 -24.27 -11.16
N ILE A 266 0.09 -23.91 -10.14
CA ILE A 266 1.38 -24.56 -9.92
C ILE A 266 1.09 -26.01 -9.54
N HIS A 267 1.18 -26.88 -10.54
CA HIS A 267 1.40 -28.30 -10.30
C HIS A 267 2.80 -28.39 -9.69
N LYS A 268 2.83 -28.70 -8.38
CA LYS A 268 4.04 -28.99 -7.61
C LYS A 268 5.08 -29.69 -8.49
N ARG A 269 6.35 -29.27 -8.42
CA ARG A 269 7.58 -29.82 -9.05
C ARG A 269 7.74 -31.36 -8.96
N ARG A 270 6.82 -32.11 -9.56
CA ARG A 270 6.88 -33.55 -9.82
C ARG A 270 6.14 -33.80 -11.13
N ASN A 271 6.91 -33.83 -12.22
CA ASN A 271 6.56 -34.20 -13.60
C ASN A 271 6.11 -33.07 -14.53
N TYR A 272 7.06 -32.57 -15.34
CA TYR A 272 6.83 -31.68 -16.49
C TYR A 272 5.93 -32.25 -17.61
N LYS A 273 5.37 -33.46 -17.46
CA LYS A 273 4.52 -34.09 -18.48
C LYS A 273 3.06 -33.59 -18.50
N THR A 274 2.55 -33.02 -17.41
CA THR A 274 1.13 -32.60 -17.30
C THR A 274 0.84 -31.18 -17.81
N LEU A 275 1.87 -30.41 -18.19
CA LEU A 275 1.69 -29.03 -18.69
C LEU A 275 0.89 -28.96 -20.00
N HIS A 276 0.96 -30.01 -20.84
CA HIS A 276 0.30 -30.04 -22.14
C HIS A 276 -1.18 -30.42 -22.08
N GLU A 277 -1.58 -31.17 -21.03
CA GLU A 277 -2.96 -31.64 -20.85
C GLU A 277 -3.82 -30.61 -20.10
N ALA A 278 -3.25 -29.86 -19.14
CA ALA A 278 -3.97 -28.80 -18.43
C ALA A 278 -4.34 -27.59 -19.33
N LYS A 279 -3.57 -27.33 -20.39
CA LYS A 279 -3.83 -26.24 -21.35
C LYS A 279 -5.11 -26.43 -22.17
N MET A 280 -5.66 -27.64 -22.27
CA MET A 280 -6.86 -27.90 -23.07
C MET A 280 -8.18 -27.82 -22.29
N ASN A 281 -8.15 -27.74 -20.95
CA ASN A 281 -9.36 -27.74 -20.12
C ASN A 281 -9.71 -26.40 -19.45
N ASN A 282 -8.90 -25.35 -19.62
CA ASN A 282 -9.25 -24.02 -19.10
C ASN A 282 -10.20 -23.30 -20.06
N GLN A 283 -11.49 -23.60 -19.89
CA GLN A 283 -12.61 -22.74 -20.24
C GLN A 283 -12.29 -21.31 -19.74
N MET A 284 -12.39 -20.33 -20.64
CA MET A 284 -12.05 -18.91 -20.43
C MET A 284 -12.45 -18.39 -19.05
N SER A 285 -11.52 -18.47 -18.09
CA SER A 285 -11.59 -17.68 -16.86
C SER A 285 -11.45 -16.23 -17.27
N SER A 286 -12.42 -15.39 -16.92
CA SER A 286 -12.36 -13.94 -17.13
C SER A 286 -11.00 -13.42 -16.69
N VAL A 287 -10.22 -12.86 -17.63
CA VAL A 287 -8.90 -12.31 -17.33
C VAL A 287 -9.08 -11.14 -16.37
N ILE A 288 -8.70 -11.32 -15.10
CA ILE A 288 -8.65 -10.21 -14.15
C ILE A 288 -7.42 -9.38 -14.51
N VAL A 289 -7.64 -8.16 -15.02
CA VAL A 289 -6.56 -7.25 -15.37
C VAL A 289 -6.22 -6.39 -14.16
N PHE A 290 -4.94 -6.36 -13.81
CA PHE A 290 -4.39 -5.49 -12.77
C PHE A 290 -3.55 -4.38 -13.43
N PRO A 291 -4.17 -3.31 -13.96
CA PRO A 291 -3.47 -2.36 -14.84
C PRO A 291 -2.45 -1.46 -14.13
N HIS A 292 -2.47 -1.42 -12.79
CA HIS A 292 -1.68 -0.50 -11.96
C HIS A 292 -0.95 -1.20 -10.81
N LEU A 293 -0.80 -2.52 -10.88
CA LEU A 293 -0.27 -3.29 -9.77
C LEU A 293 1.26 -3.37 -9.82
N ASP A 294 1.91 -2.73 -8.85
CA ASP A 294 3.29 -3.02 -8.50
C ASP A 294 3.34 -4.24 -7.56
N ILE A 295 4.16 -5.23 -7.91
CA ILE A 295 4.33 -6.46 -7.14
C ILE A 295 5.54 -6.28 -6.24
N CYS A 296 5.31 -6.26 -4.93
CA CYS A 296 6.37 -6.15 -3.94
C CYS A 296 6.48 -7.44 -3.11
N PHE A 297 7.71 -7.96 -2.98
CA PHE A 297 8.01 -9.16 -2.18
C PHE A 297 7.25 -10.41 -2.63
N GLY A 298 7.51 -10.84 -3.87
CA GLY A 298 6.96 -12.08 -4.43
C GLY A 298 7.72 -13.34 -3.97
N ASN A 299 7.02 -14.47 -3.94
CA ASN A 299 7.64 -15.80 -3.91
C ASN A 299 8.54 -15.98 -5.15
N ILE A 300 9.68 -16.67 -5.01
CA ILE A 300 10.57 -17.00 -6.12
C ILE A 300 9.86 -17.61 -7.33
N ASP A 301 8.82 -18.41 -7.12
CA ASP A 301 8.03 -19.01 -8.21
C ASP A 301 7.29 -17.94 -9.04
N ILE A 302 6.83 -16.86 -8.41
CA ILE A 302 6.21 -15.73 -9.10
C ILE A 302 7.28 -15.00 -9.90
N VAL A 303 8.44 -14.76 -9.30
CA VAL A 303 9.58 -14.13 -9.97
C VAL A 303 9.99 -14.95 -11.19
N GLU A 304 10.08 -16.28 -11.06
CA GLU A 304 10.38 -17.17 -12.17
C GLU A 304 9.35 -17.00 -13.28
N GLN A 305 8.06 -16.97 -12.98
CA GLN A 305 7.03 -16.74 -13.99
C GLN A 305 7.16 -15.37 -14.66
N LEU A 306 7.35 -14.30 -13.89
CA LEU A 306 7.47 -12.95 -14.43
C LEU A 306 8.68 -12.80 -15.34
N LEU A 307 9.80 -13.44 -14.97
CA LEU A 307 11.04 -13.34 -15.73
C LEU A 307 11.13 -14.37 -16.86
N VAL A 308 10.52 -15.55 -16.75
CA VAL A 308 10.70 -16.67 -17.70
C VAL A 308 9.50 -16.88 -18.62
N ASP A 309 8.27 -16.60 -18.19
CA ASP A 309 7.08 -16.89 -19.00
C ASP A 309 6.92 -15.85 -20.13
N THR A 310 6.77 -16.35 -21.36
CA THR A 310 6.56 -15.52 -22.55
C THR A 310 5.12 -15.01 -22.68
N ASN A 311 4.18 -15.55 -21.88
CA ASN A 311 2.76 -15.25 -21.97
C ASN A 311 2.26 -14.29 -20.88
N THR A 312 3.12 -13.89 -19.93
CA THR A 312 2.78 -12.89 -18.93
C THR A 312 2.99 -11.49 -19.47
N LEU A 313 1.91 -10.87 -19.93
CA LEU A 313 1.88 -9.43 -20.21
C LEU A 313 1.60 -8.70 -18.89
N LEU A 314 2.65 -8.40 -18.11
CA LEU A 314 2.52 -7.41 -17.06
C LEU A 314 2.64 -6.02 -17.67
N PRO A 315 1.57 -5.21 -17.69
CA PRO A 315 1.56 -3.98 -18.46
C PRO A 315 2.57 -2.92 -17.96
N ARG A 316 3.10 -3.03 -16.73
CA ARG A 316 4.06 -2.07 -16.15
C ARG A 316 4.98 -2.67 -15.07
N LEU A 317 5.86 -3.63 -15.43
CA LEU A 317 7.03 -3.94 -14.60
C LEU A 317 8.07 -2.82 -14.71
N ILE A 318 7.73 -1.62 -14.22
CA ILE A 318 8.68 -0.49 -14.21
C ILE A 318 9.71 -0.75 -13.12
N ASP A 319 9.24 -1.07 -11.92
CA ASP A 319 10.06 -1.27 -10.74
C ASP A 319 9.78 -2.66 -10.15
N LEU A 320 10.81 -3.51 -10.03
CA LEU A 320 10.69 -4.84 -9.42
C LEU A 320 11.49 -4.91 -8.11
N PRO A 321 10.83 -4.71 -6.95
CA PRO A 321 11.43 -4.92 -5.64
C PRO A 321 11.50 -6.41 -5.28
N ILE A 322 12.72 -6.93 -5.15
CA ILE A 322 12.99 -8.36 -5.00
C ILE A 322 14.31 -8.64 -4.27
N SER A 323 14.37 -9.77 -3.56
CA SER A 323 15.63 -10.29 -3.00
C SER A 323 16.65 -10.58 -4.10
N TYR A 324 17.90 -10.14 -3.89
CA TYR A 324 18.99 -10.45 -4.83
C TYR A 324 19.16 -11.95 -5.05
N SER A 325 19.04 -12.76 -3.99
CA SER A 325 19.16 -14.22 -4.06
C SER A 325 18.13 -14.87 -5.00
N TYR A 326 16.91 -14.34 -5.03
CA TYR A 326 15.86 -14.85 -5.93
C TYR A 326 16.14 -14.48 -7.38
N ILE A 327 16.68 -13.28 -7.65
CA ILE A 327 17.12 -12.94 -9.01
C ILE A 327 18.25 -13.88 -9.44
N GLU A 328 19.28 -14.07 -8.61
CA GLU A 328 20.41 -14.93 -8.97
C GLU A 328 19.94 -16.34 -9.31
N GLU A 329 19.05 -16.91 -8.49
CA GLU A 329 18.50 -18.25 -8.72
C GLU A 329 17.65 -18.31 -10.00
N VAL A 330 16.67 -17.41 -10.17
CA VAL A 330 15.76 -17.43 -11.32
C VAL A 330 16.48 -17.17 -12.64
N THR A 331 17.43 -16.24 -12.62
CA THR A 331 18.17 -15.82 -13.82
C THR A 331 19.41 -16.67 -14.10
N GLU A 332 19.77 -17.58 -13.20
CA GLU A 332 21.06 -18.28 -13.18
C GLU A 332 22.22 -17.28 -13.35
N ILE A 333 22.24 -16.25 -12.50
CA ILE A 333 23.20 -15.13 -12.58
C ILE A 333 23.16 -14.48 -13.98
N PHE A 334 21.95 -14.21 -14.47
CA PHE A 334 21.69 -13.65 -15.80
C PHE A 334 22.24 -14.44 -17.01
N THR A 335 22.54 -15.73 -16.83
CA THR A 335 22.96 -16.62 -17.93
C THR A 335 21.77 -17.26 -18.66
N ARG A 336 20.59 -17.32 -18.04
CA ARG A 336 19.39 -17.92 -18.63
C ARG A 336 18.81 -17.02 -19.74
N GLU A 337 18.79 -17.50 -20.98
CA GLU A 337 18.37 -16.70 -22.14
C GLU A 337 16.89 -16.27 -22.07
N ALA A 338 16.03 -17.11 -21.49
CA ALA A 338 14.61 -16.82 -21.33
C ALA A 338 14.36 -15.56 -20.47
N THR A 339 15.16 -15.36 -19.42
CA THR A 339 14.99 -14.20 -18.52
C THR A 339 15.49 -12.91 -19.13
N ARG A 340 16.52 -12.96 -19.98
CA ARG A 340 17.10 -11.77 -20.65
C ARG A 340 16.07 -10.95 -21.41
N ARG A 341 15.11 -11.59 -22.09
CA ARG A 341 14.07 -10.89 -22.85
C ARG A 341 13.13 -10.09 -21.96
N ASN A 342 12.68 -10.66 -20.84
CA ASN A 342 11.77 -9.98 -19.94
C ASN A 342 12.49 -8.97 -19.04
N CYS A 343 13.72 -9.27 -18.60
CA CYS A 343 14.56 -8.33 -17.84
C CYS A 343 14.84 -7.03 -18.62
N ALA A 344 14.92 -7.08 -19.96
CA ALA A 344 15.10 -5.88 -20.79
C ALA A 344 13.91 -4.92 -20.74
N ASN A 345 12.73 -5.40 -20.32
CA ASN A 345 11.52 -4.57 -20.16
C ASN A 345 11.40 -3.95 -18.75
N ILE A 346 12.23 -4.39 -17.80
CA ILE A 346 12.27 -3.86 -16.44
C ILE A 346 13.08 -2.56 -16.45
N LYS A 347 12.52 -1.46 -15.94
CA LYS A 347 13.25 -0.17 -15.89
C LYS A 347 14.21 -0.10 -14.71
N GLN A 348 13.80 -0.63 -13.56
CA GLN A 348 14.59 -0.59 -12.34
C GLN A 348 14.37 -1.85 -11.49
N PHE A 349 15.46 -2.41 -10.97
CA PHE A 349 15.42 -3.42 -9.91
C PHE A 349 15.66 -2.73 -8.57
N HIS A 350 14.82 -3.01 -7.58
CA HIS A 350 15.09 -2.63 -6.19
C HIS A 350 15.53 -3.90 -5.46
N LEU A 351 16.85 -4.07 -5.35
CA LEU A 351 17.45 -5.28 -4.79
C LEU A 351 17.58 -5.14 -3.27
N TYR A 352 17.03 -6.11 -2.54
CA TYR A 352 17.26 -6.22 -1.11
C TYR A 352 18.22 -7.38 -0.83
N PHE A 353 19.16 -7.16 0.08
CA PHE A 353 20.06 -8.18 0.57
C PHE A 353 19.50 -8.72 1.89
N SER A 354 19.17 -10.00 1.96
CA SER A 354 18.78 -10.62 3.23
C SER A 354 20.00 -10.59 4.17
N LYS A 355 19.81 -10.10 5.40
CA LYS A 355 20.86 -10.05 6.44
C LYS A 355 21.38 -11.44 6.86
N GLU A 356 20.80 -12.52 6.36
CA GLU A 356 21.15 -13.90 6.73
C GLU A 356 22.47 -14.40 6.11
N ASN A 357 23.12 -13.62 5.23
CA ASN A 357 24.33 -14.05 4.50
C ASN A 357 25.54 -13.08 4.59
N VAL A 358 25.65 -12.25 5.63
CA VAL A 358 26.85 -11.40 5.87
C VAL A 358 27.59 -11.84 7.12
#